data_AF-A0A250KS89-F1
#
_entry.id   AF-A0A250KS89-F1
#
_cell.length_a   1.000
_cell.length_b   1.000
_cell.length_c   1.000
_cell.angle_alpha   90.00
_cell.angle_beta   90.00
_cell.angle_gamma   90.00
#
_symmetry.space_group_name_H-M   'P 1'
#
loop_
_entity.id
_entity.type
_entity.pdbx_description
1 polymer ?
#
loop_
_entity_poly.entity_id
_entity_poly.type
_entity_poly.pdbx_seq_one_letter_code
_entity_poly.pdbx_strand_id
1 'polypeptide(L)'
;MEPIRDLAAIAAIKENLSPRPRDLCLFTLGINTAYRANELLSIRVGQVAHLIAGDTLDLMQSKNQRHRMITLNGTAASAIQDWLKKHPDLEDAAPLFPSQRTRKALTVSPDAGRESRCLLGRGISGKMLRERWGKSP
;
A
#
# COMPACT_ATOMS: atom_id res chain seq x y z
N MET A 1 -16.69 -4.90 -21.49
CA MET A 1 -15.58 -5.62 -20.83
C MET A 1 -16.21 -6.51 -19.78
N GLU A 2 -16.26 -7.81 -20.05
CA GLU A 2 -16.82 -8.77 -19.10
C GLU A 2 -15.79 -9.06 -18.00
N PRO A 3 -16.22 -9.24 -16.74
CA PRO A 3 -15.32 -9.60 -15.65
C PRO A 3 -14.73 -10.98 -15.91
N ILE A 4 -13.42 -11.15 -15.66
CA ILE A 4 -12.75 -12.44 -15.72
C ILE A 4 -13.35 -13.33 -14.64
N ARG A 5 -14.15 -14.32 -15.04
CA ARG A 5 -14.83 -15.29 -14.15
C ARG A 5 -14.28 -16.71 -14.27
N ASP A 6 -13.39 -16.93 -15.23
CA ASP A 6 -12.82 -18.24 -15.49
C ASP A 6 -11.74 -18.58 -14.45
N LEU A 7 -11.96 -19.67 -13.72
CA LEU A 7 -11.07 -20.10 -12.64
C LEU A 7 -9.69 -20.52 -13.17
N ALA A 8 -9.62 -21.11 -14.37
CA ALA A 8 -8.37 -21.51 -14.98
C ALA A 8 -7.56 -20.29 -15.42
N ALA A 9 -8.22 -19.26 -15.98
CA ALA A 9 -7.58 -17.98 -16.30
C ALA A 9 -7.02 -17.29 -15.04
N ILE A 10 -7.78 -17.27 -13.94
CA ILE A 10 -7.33 -16.70 -12.65
C ILE A 10 -6.12 -17.48 -12.13
N ALA A 11 -6.13 -18.81 -12.19
CA ALA A 11 -5.03 -19.65 -11.76
C ALA A 11 -3.76 -19.40 -12.60
N ALA A 12 -3.90 -19.35 -13.93
CA ALA A 12 -2.78 -19.05 -14.84
C ALA A 12 -2.16 -17.68 -14.58
N ILE A 13 -2.98 -16.65 -14.30
CA ILE A 13 -2.48 -15.31 -13.93
C ILE A 13 -1.72 -15.37 -12.61
N LYS A 14 -2.24 -16.09 -11.60
CA LYS A 14 -1.55 -16.25 -10.30
C LYS A 14 -0.21 -16.97 -10.46
N GLU A 15 -0.12 -17.98 -11.32
CA GLU A 15 1.13 -18.67 -11.61
C GLU A 15 2.16 -17.73 -12.26
N ASN A 16 1.75 -16.98 -13.27
CA ASN A 16 2.59 -15.97 -13.92
C ASN A 16 3.05 -14.86 -12.95
N LEU A 17 2.24 -14.52 -11.94
CA LEU A 17 2.57 -13.52 -10.93
C LEU A 17 3.33 -14.08 -9.73
N SER A 18 3.49 -15.40 -9.61
CA SER A 18 4.23 -16.04 -8.52
C SER A 18 5.67 -15.53 -8.31
N PRO A 19 6.49 -15.23 -9.35
CA PRO A 19 7.81 -14.62 -9.16
C PRO A 19 7.75 -13.15 -8.68
N ARG A 20 6.58 -12.52 -8.70
CA ARG A 20 6.35 -11.12 -8.33
C ARG A 20 5.33 -11.06 -7.18
N PRO A 21 5.76 -11.34 -5.93
CA PRO A 21 4.84 -11.47 -4.78
C PRO A 21 4.01 -10.21 -4.53
N ARG A 22 4.55 -9.03 -4.83
CA ARG A 22 3.83 -7.75 -4.82
C ARG A 22 2.60 -7.77 -5.72
N ASP A 23 2.80 -8.14 -6.98
CA ASP A 23 1.77 -8.09 -8.01
C ASP A 23 0.75 -9.24 -7.82
N LEU A 24 1.20 -10.40 -7.32
CA LEU A 24 0.32 -11.50 -6.90
C LEU A 24 -0.62 -11.10 -5.77
N CYS A 25 -0.11 -10.41 -4.74
CA CYS A 25 -0.91 -9.92 -3.62
C CYS A 25 -1.93 -8.87 -4.09
N LEU A 26 -1.49 -7.90 -4.91
CA LEU A 26 -2.37 -6.88 -5.47
C LEU A 26 -3.48 -7.47 -6.34
N PHE A 27 -3.17 -8.47 -7.16
CA PHE A 27 -4.17 -9.20 -7.95
C PHE A 27 -5.15 -9.95 -7.05
N THR A 28 -4.64 -10.67 -6.05
CA THR A 28 -5.46 -11.44 -5.10
C THR A 28 -6.40 -10.52 -4.31
N LEU A 29 -5.93 -9.37 -3.84
CA LEU A 29 -6.79 -8.37 -3.20
C LEU A 29 -7.78 -7.76 -4.17
N GLY A 30 -7.37 -7.43 -5.41
CA GLY A 30 -8.27 -6.86 -6.41
C GLY A 30 -9.41 -7.78 -6.83
N ILE A 31 -9.22 -9.10 -6.82
CA ILE A 31 -10.31 -10.07 -7.09
C ILE A 31 -11.14 -10.39 -5.84
N ASN A 32 -10.55 -10.33 -4.64
CA ASN A 32 -11.26 -10.63 -3.39
C ASN A 32 -11.99 -9.41 -2.82
N THR A 33 -11.57 -8.20 -3.17
CA THR A 33 -12.10 -6.93 -2.66
C THR A 33 -12.60 -6.07 -3.80
N ALA A 34 -13.61 -5.23 -3.55
CA ALA A 34 -14.19 -4.35 -4.56
C ALA A 34 -13.46 -2.99 -4.67
N TYR A 35 -12.18 -2.92 -4.31
CA TYR A 35 -11.37 -1.71 -4.37
C TYR A 35 -10.75 -1.50 -5.76
N ARG A 36 -10.62 -0.25 -6.17
CA ARG A 36 -9.92 0.11 -7.41
C ARG A 36 -8.41 0.05 -7.20
N ALA A 37 -7.66 -0.13 -8.29
CA ALA A 37 -6.21 -0.16 -8.25
C ALA A 37 -5.58 1.05 -7.52
N ASN A 38 -6.08 2.27 -7.75
CA ASN A 38 -5.58 3.47 -7.07
C ASN A 38 -5.82 3.46 -5.55
N GLU A 39 -6.94 2.90 -5.11
CA GLU A 39 -7.28 2.77 -3.68
C GLU A 39 -6.35 1.74 -3.02
N LEU A 40 -6.13 0.60 -3.68
CA LEU A 40 -5.20 -0.43 -3.22
C LEU A 40 -3.75 0.08 -3.13
N LEU A 41 -3.30 0.90 -4.09
CA LEU A 41 -1.95 1.47 -4.10
C LEU A 41 -1.72 2.53 -2.99
N SER A 42 -2.79 3.05 -2.40
CA SER A 42 -2.71 4.04 -1.31
C SER A 42 -2.67 3.40 0.08
N ILE A 43 -2.82 2.07 0.16
CA ILE A 43 -2.78 1.31 1.42
C ILE A 43 -1.38 1.40 2.03
N ARG A 44 -1.33 1.58 3.35
CA ARG A 44 -0.09 1.56 4.13
C ARG A 44 0.06 0.27 4.92
N VAL A 45 1.31 -0.09 5.25
CA VAL A 45 1.62 -1.30 6.02
C VAL A 45 0.90 -1.29 7.37
N GLY A 46 0.92 -0.17 8.10
CA GLY A 46 0.29 -0.08 9.42
C GLY A 46 -1.23 -0.30 9.40
N GLN A 47 -1.88 -0.08 8.26
CA GLN A 47 -3.32 -0.32 8.10
C GLN A 47 -3.66 -1.80 7.95
N VAL A 48 -2.73 -2.63 7.47
CA VAL A 48 -2.99 -4.05 7.17
C VAL A 48 -2.15 -5.04 7.97
N ALA A 49 -1.05 -4.59 8.58
CA ALA A 49 -0.11 -5.47 9.25
C ALA A 49 -0.74 -6.24 10.42
N HIS A 50 -1.66 -5.59 11.13
CA HIS A 50 -2.39 -6.17 12.26
C HIS A 50 -3.69 -6.90 11.84
N LEU A 51 -4.08 -6.83 10.56
CA LEU A 51 -5.34 -7.40 10.11
C LEU A 51 -5.25 -8.91 9.91
N ILE A 52 -6.30 -9.59 10.36
CA ILE A 52 -6.49 -11.04 10.20
C ILE A 52 -7.76 -11.33 9.38
N ALA A 53 -7.97 -12.60 9.04
CA ALA A 53 -9.19 -13.04 8.38
C ALA A 53 -10.42 -12.69 9.26
N GLY A 54 -11.43 -12.06 8.67
CA GLY A 54 -12.62 -11.57 9.37
C GLY A 54 -12.50 -10.13 9.88
N ASP A 55 -11.31 -9.54 9.83
CA ASP A 55 -11.13 -8.13 10.18
C ASP A 55 -11.58 -7.20 9.04
N THR A 56 -11.82 -5.93 9.37
CA THR A 56 -12.40 -4.96 8.44
C THR A 56 -11.36 -3.93 8.05
N LEU A 57 -11.00 -3.95 6.76
CA LEU A 57 -10.16 -2.92 6.19
C LEU A 57 -11.02 -1.71 5.81
N ASP A 58 -10.69 -0.55 6.37
CA ASP A 58 -11.29 0.73 6.00
C ASP A 58 -10.38 1.49 5.03
N LEU A 59 -10.91 1.83 3.85
CA LEU A 59 -10.20 2.68 2.89
C LEU A 59 -11.07 3.85 2.43
N MET A 60 -10.43 5.00 2.32
CA MET A 60 -11.06 6.22 1.83
C MET A 60 -11.07 6.25 0.29
N GLN A 61 -12.26 6.36 -0.30
CA GLN A 61 -12.41 6.47 -1.74
C GLN A 61 -12.02 7.87 -2.22
N SER A 62 -10.96 7.96 -3.03
CA SER A 62 -10.42 9.24 -3.50
C SER A 62 -11.43 10.11 -4.29
N LYS A 63 -12.44 9.50 -4.93
CA LYS A 63 -13.44 10.22 -5.76
C LYS A 63 -14.54 10.91 -4.95
N ASN A 64 -14.96 10.30 -3.84
CA ASN A 64 -16.12 10.78 -3.05
C ASN A 64 -15.77 11.11 -1.59
N GLN A 65 -14.50 10.95 -1.17
CA GLN A 65 -14.05 11.11 0.23
C GLN A 65 -14.91 10.30 1.22
N ARG A 66 -15.44 9.16 0.78
CA ARG A 66 -16.24 8.25 1.61
C ARG A 66 -15.41 7.05 2.00
N HIS A 67 -15.53 6.67 3.27
CA HIS A 67 -14.91 5.48 3.85
C HIS A 67 -15.67 4.25 3.39
N ARG A 68 -14.94 3.25 2.87
CA ARG A 68 -15.50 1.96 2.50
C ARG A 68 -14.79 0.88 3.30
N MET A 69 -15.58 0.26 4.17
CA MET A 69 -15.22 -0.88 4.97
C MET A 69 -15.45 -2.17 4.19
N ILE A 70 -14.43 -3.02 4.10
CA ILE A 70 -14.51 -4.36 3.50
C ILE A 70 -13.93 -5.37 4.48
N THR A 71 -14.70 -6.41 4.78
CA THR A 71 -14.22 -7.55 5.56
C THR A 71 -13.24 -8.38 4.74
N LEU A 72 -12.06 -8.65 5.29
CA LEU A 72 -11.04 -9.46 4.64
C LEU A 72 -11.36 -10.95 4.79
N ASN A 73 -11.45 -11.65 3.65
CA ASN A 73 -11.50 -13.11 3.64
C ASN A 73 -10.14 -13.73 3.97
N GLY A 74 -10.12 -15.01 4.36
CA GLY A 74 -8.88 -15.75 4.67
C GLY A 74 -7.84 -15.72 3.55
N THR A 75 -8.28 -15.81 2.29
CA THR A 75 -7.40 -15.71 1.12
C THR A 75 -6.73 -14.33 1.00
N ALA A 76 -7.48 -13.26 1.26
CA ALA A 76 -6.97 -11.89 1.19
C ALA A 76 -5.98 -11.62 2.33
N ALA A 77 -6.34 -12.00 3.56
CA ALA A 77 -5.47 -11.85 4.72
C ALA A 77 -4.18 -12.67 4.54
N SER A 78 -4.26 -13.92 4.10
CA SER A 78 -3.06 -14.74 3.87
C SER A 78 -2.15 -14.17 2.78
N ALA A 79 -2.70 -13.57 1.72
CA ALA A 79 -1.91 -12.95 0.67
C ALA A 79 -1.17 -11.70 1.16
N ILE A 80 -1.81 -10.89 2.01
CA ILE A 80 -1.17 -9.74 2.67
C ILE A 80 -0.03 -10.22 3.56
N GLN A 81 -0.30 -11.21 4.42
CA GLN A 81 0.69 -11.73 5.36
C GLN A 81 1.89 -12.39 4.64
N ASP A 82 1.68 -13.09 3.53
CA ASP A 82 2.78 -13.62 2.70
C ASP A 82 3.63 -12.51 2.08
N TRP A 83 2.98 -11.43 1.62
CA TRP A 83 3.68 -10.28 1.07
C TRP A 83 4.47 -9.52 2.12
N LEU A 84 3.90 -9.30 3.32
CA LEU A 84 4.58 -8.61 4.42
C LEU A 84 5.88 -9.29 4.83
N LYS A 85 5.94 -10.63 4.83
CA LYS A 85 7.18 -11.39 5.10
C LYS A 85 8.33 -11.06 4.15
N LYS A 86 8.01 -10.66 2.92
CA LYS A 86 8.98 -10.34 1.84
C LYS A 86 9.10 -8.83 1.63
N HIS A 87 8.34 -8.03 2.37
CA HIS A 87 8.25 -6.59 2.15
C HIS A 87 9.55 -5.91 2.61
N PRO A 88 10.11 -4.97 1.83
CA PRO A 88 11.38 -4.33 2.17
C PRO A 88 11.28 -3.39 3.38
N ASP A 89 10.08 -2.90 3.72
CA ASP A 89 9.90 -1.87 4.76
C ASP A 89 8.60 -2.09 5.55
N LEU A 90 8.71 -2.40 6.84
CA LEU A 90 7.55 -2.72 7.68
C LEU A 90 7.06 -1.53 8.51
N GLU A 91 7.53 -0.31 8.23
CA GLU A 91 7.08 0.87 8.96
C GLU A 91 5.61 1.18 8.68
N ASP A 92 4.87 1.62 9.69
CA ASP A 92 3.43 1.87 9.58
C ASP A 92 3.07 2.91 8.50
N ALA A 93 3.97 3.89 8.29
CA ALA A 93 3.81 4.94 7.30
C ALA A 93 4.18 4.49 5.87
N ALA A 94 4.85 3.34 5.72
CA ALA A 94 5.30 2.85 4.43
C ALA A 94 4.12 2.37 3.57
N PRO A 95 4.17 2.58 2.24
CA PRO A 95 3.17 2.05 1.34
C PRO A 95 3.28 0.51 1.28
N LEU A 96 2.15 -0.19 1.37
CA LEU A 96 2.09 -1.65 1.22
C LEU A 96 2.57 -2.10 -0.17
N PHE A 97 2.32 -1.26 -1.19
CA PHE A 97 2.72 -1.52 -2.56
C PHE A 97 3.63 -0.41 -3.08
N PRO A 98 4.96 -0.49 -2.84
CA PRO A 98 5.89 0.52 -3.33
C PRO A 98 5.94 0.52 -4.86
N SER A 99 6.05 1.70 -5.48
CA SER A 99 6.14 1.84 -6.94
C SER A 99 7.43 1.22 -7.49
N GLN A 100 7.32 0.50 -8.61
CA GLN A 100 8.46 -0.12 -9.28
C GLN A 100 9.47 0.93 -9.80
N ARG A 101 9.04 2.17 -10.05
CA ARG A 101 9.89 3.25 -10.59
C ARG A 101 10.58 4.09 -9.53
N THR A 102 10.01 4.21 -8.34
CA THR A 102 10.45 5.22 -7.36
C THR A 102 10.59 4.69 -5.94
N ARG A 103 10.22 3.42 -5.66
CA ARG A 103 10.08 2.87 -4.29
C ARG A 103 9.23 3.76 -3.35
N LYS A 104 8.44 4.66 -3.93
CA LYS A 104 7.52 5.59 -3.25
C LYS A 104 6.10 5.27 -3.68
N ALA A 105 5.10 5.69 -2.91
CA ALA A 105 3.71 5.66 -3.37
C ALA A 105 3.57 6.44 -4.69
N LEU A 106 2.73 5.97 -5.62
CA LEU A 106 2.37 6.72 -6.83
C LEU A 106 1.39 7.83 -6.43
N THR A 107 1.92 8.90 -5.84
CA THR A 107 1.14 10.09 -5.51
C THR A 107 1.05 10.98 -6.74
N VAL A 108 -0.16 11.21 -7.25
CA VAL A 108 -0.47 12.46 -7.96
C VAL A 108 -0.41 13.55 -6.88
N SER A 109 0.72 14.27 -6.86
CA SER A 109 1.16 15.28 -5.89
C SER A 109 0.16 16.43 -5.67
N PRO A 110 0.21 17.21 -4.55
CA PRO A 110 1.44 17.75 -3.95
C PRO A 110 1.60 17.70 -2.42
N ASP A 111 2.88 17.70 -2.03
CA ASP A 111 3.46 18.05 -0.73
C ASP A 111 2.96 17.33 0.53
N ALA A 112 3.74 16.34 0.96
CA ALA A 112 3.87 16.00 2.38
C ALA A 112 5.24 15.37 2.58
N GLY A 113 6.17 16.15 3.11
CA GLY A 113 7.40 15.63 3.67
C GLY A 113 7.10 14.67 4.82
N ARG A 114 7.70 13.48 4.78
CA ARG A 114 8.39 12.89 5.94
C ARG A 114 9.20 11.68 5.53
N GLU A 115 10.34 11.60 6.20
CA GLU A 115 11.44 10.70 5.99
C GLU A 115 11.13 9.31 6.54
N SER A 116 11.64 8.29 5.84
CA SER A 116 12.41 7.21 6.47
C SER A 116 13.45 6.74 5.46
N ARG A 117 14.67 7.26 5.61
CA ARG A 117 15.86 6.70 4.97
C ARG A 117 16.69 6.12 6.10
N CYS A 118 16.49 4.83 6.38
CA CYS A 118 17.42 4.06 7.17
C CYS A 118 18.71 3.89 6.37
N LEU A 119 19.69 4.76 6.62
CA LEU A 119 21.10 4.48 6.38
C LEU A 119 21.86 4.86 7.65
N LEU A 120 22.19 3.85 8.45
CA LEU A 120 23.29 3.93 9.40
C LEU A 120 24.55 4.33 8.64
N GLY A 121 25.18 5.43 9.05
CA GLY A 121 26.49 5.78 8.52
C GLY A 121 26.95 7.21 8.76
N ARG A 122 27.25 7.54 10.02
CA ARG A 122 28.17 8.61 10.47
C ARG A 122 27.70 10.06 10.32
N GLY A 123 27.94 10.82 11.40
CA GLY A 123 28.32 12.23 11.31
C GLY A 123 27.22 13.25 11.59
N ILE A 124 27.09 13.61 12.86
CA ILE A 124 26.93 14.99 13.34
C ILE A 124 27.06 16.08 12.24
N SER A 125 25.99 16.85 12.00
CA SER A 125 25.96 18.29 12.27
C SER A 125 24.59 18.85 11.93
N GLY A 126 23.86 19.31 12.96
CA GLY A 126 22.58 19.96 12.79
C GLY A 126 22.74 21.39 12.28
N LYS A 127 22.07 21.70 11.18
CA LYS A 127 21.59 23.05 10.88
C LYS A 127 20.45 22.97 9.88
N MET A 128 19.54 23.92 10.04
CA MET A 128 18.50 24.32 9.10
C MET A 128 17.13 23.67 9.30
N LEU A 129 16.44 24.11 10.36
CA LEU A 129 14.99 24.21 10.31
C LEU A 129 14.50 25.45 11.05
N ARG A 130 14.00 26.41 10.27
CA ARG A 130 12.77 27.20 10.45
C ARG A 130 12.97 28.65 10.06
N GLU A 131 12.36 29.04 8.96
CA GLU A 131 11.59 30.29 8.96
C GLU A 131 10.26 30.04 8.26
N ARG A 132 9.22 30.17 9.06
CA ARG A 132 7.81 29.98 8.77
C ARG A 132 7.20 31.38 8.67
N TRP A 133 6.45 31.59 7.61
CA TRP A 133 5.62 32.76 7.35
C TRP A 133 4.81 33.23 8.57
N GLY A 134 4.79 34.56 8.81
CA GLY A 134 3.61 35.26 9.34
C GLY A 134 3.82 36.41 10.36
N LYS A 135 3.56 37.65 9.89
CA LYS A 135 2.92 38.82 10.54
C LYS A 135 3.74 40.11 10.84
N SER A 136 3.15 41.22 10.32
CA SER A 136 3.16 42.68 10.60
C SER A 136 3.50 43.14 12.04
N PRO A 137 3.77 44.43 12.32
CA PRO A 137 3.02 45.64 11.89
C PRO A 137 3.51 46.32 10.62
#